data_AF-A0A433IEH4-F1
#
_entry.id   AF-A0A433IEH4-F1
#
_cell.length_a   1.000
_cell.length_b   1.000
_cell.length_c   1.000
_cell.angle_alpha   90.00
_cell.angle_beta   90.00
_cell.angle_gamma   90.00
#
_symmetry.space_group_name_H-M   'P 1'
#
loop_
_entity.id
_entity.type
_entity.pdbx_description
1 polymer ?
#
loop_
_entity_poly.entity_id
_entity_poly.type
_entity_poly.pdbx_seq_one_letter_code
_entity_poly.pdbx_strand_id
1 'polypeptide(L)' 'MSERLADHTTTRVGGPARAWVTARTEAEAIEAVRAADAAG' A
#
# COMPACT_ATOMS: atom_id res chain seq x y z
N MET A 1 6.55 8.37 -9.91
CA MET A 1 6.50 9.11 -8.63
C MET A 1 6.03 8.15 -7.55
N SER A 2 6.64 8.16 -6.37
CA SER A 2 6.25 7.28 -5.26
C SER A 2 5.01 7.83 -4.60
N GLU A 3 3.99 7.00 -4.38
CA GLU A 3 2.77 7.40 -3.63
C GLU A 3 3.13 7.86 -2.21
N ARG A 4 2.49 8.91 -1.68
CA ARG A 4 2.78 9.45 -0.34
C ARG A 4 1.71 9.05 0.66
N LEU A 5 2.11 8.46 1.79
CA LEU A 5 1.15 8.08 2.84
C LEU A 5 0.43 9.30 3.46
N ALA A 6 1.07 10.47 3.45
CA ALA A 6 0.45 11.73 3.87
C ALA A 6 -0.82 12.09 3.08
N ASP A 7 -0.97 11.63 1.83
CA ASP A 7 -2.12 11.94 1.00
C ASP A 7 -3.33 11.05 1.33
N HIS A 8 -3.12 9.97 2.11
CA HIS A 8 -4.13 8.98 2.50
C HIS A 8 -4.43 8.96 4.01
N THR A 9 -3.88 9.90 4.77
CA THR A 9 -4.13 10.02 6.22
C THR A 9 -4.69 11.40 6.56
N THR A 10 -5.67 11.45 7.47
CA THR A 10 -6.27 12.73 7.90
C THR A 10 -5.29 13.65 8.61
N THR A 11 -4.27 13.08 9.26
CA THR A 11 -3.18 13.82 9.93
C THR A 11 -2.10 14.30 8.97
N ARG A 12 -2.14 13.90 7.68
CA ARG A 12 -1.10 14.13 6.67
C ARG A 12 0.31 13.70 7.06
N VAL A 13 0.42 12.60 7.80
CA VAL A 13 1.71 12.04 8.21
C VAL A 13 2.08 10.86 7.30
N GLY A 14 3.36 10.78 6.92
CA GLY A 14 3.94 9.63 6.23
C GLY A 14 4.63 9.98 4.92
N GLY A 15 5.80 9.37 4.71
CA GLY A 15 6.65 9.60 3.54
C GLY A 15 6.23 8.80 2.30
N PRO A 16 7.13 8.66 1.31
CA PRO A 16 6.90 7.83 0.14
C PRO A 16 6.74 6.36 0.54
N ALA A 17 5.71 5.69 0.02
CA ALA A 17 5.52 4.26 0.16
C ALA A 17 6.46 3.50 -0.79
N ARG A 18 7.11 2.42 -0.32
CA ARG A 18 7.92 1.52 -1.17
C ARG A 18 7.10 0.95 -2.34
N ALA A 19 5.84 0.60 -2.06
CA ALA A 19 4.84 0.16 -3.03
C ALA A 19 3.45 0.60 -2.56
N TRP A 20 2.55 0.83 -3.51
CA TRP A 20 1.15 1.14 -3.25
C TRP A 20 0.26 0.35 -4.19
N VAL A 21 -0.74 -0.32 -3.63
CA VAL A 21 -1.69 -1.16 -4.36
C VAL A 21 -3.09 -0.90 -3.85
N THR A 22 -4.05 -0.82 -4.75
CA THR A 22 -5.48 -0.72 -4.43
C THR A 22 -6.16 -2.03 -4.80
N ALA A 23 -6.48 -2.85 -3.80
CA ALA A 23 -7.33 -4.02 -3.99
C ALA A 23 -8.81 -3.59 -4.00
N ARG A 24 -9.58 -4.11 -4.96
CA ARG A 24 -11.03 -3.91 -5.10
C ARG A 24 -11.82 -5.18 -4.84
N THR A 25 -11.13 -6.29 -4.63
CA THR A 25 -11.70 -7.58 -4.24
C THR A 25 -10.93 -8.18 -3.08
N GLU A 26 -11.56 -9.13 -2.38
CA GLU A 26 -10.91 -9.88 -1.31
C GLU A 26 -9.71 -10.69 -1.82
N ALA A 27 -9.86 -11.34 -2.98
CA ALA A 27 -8.78 -12.11 -3.60
C ALA A 27 -7.56 -11.22 -3.91
N GLU A 28 -7.78 -10.02 -4.45
CA GLU A 28 -6.71 -9.05 -4.68
C GLU A 28 -6.02 -8.62 -3.39
N ALA A 29 -6.78 -8.45 -2.28
CA ALA A 29 -6.20 -8.10 -0.99
C ALA A 29 -5.31 -9.22 -0.44
N ILE A 30 -5.74 -10.48 -0.53
CA ILE A 30 -4.97 -11.65 -0.09
C ILE A 30 -3.66 -11.76 -0.88
N GLU A 31 -3.72 -11.64 -2.21
CA GLU A 31 -2.54 -11.74 -3.06
C GLU A 31 -1.56 -10.57 -2.85
N ALA A 32 -2.08 -9.35 -2.61
CA ALA A 32 -1.23 -8.21 -2.27
C ALA A 32 -0.43 -8.43 -0.97
N VAL A 33 -1.06 -9.02 0.05
CA VAL A 33 -0.37 -9.35 1.32
C VAL A 33 0.67 -10.44 1.11
N ARG A 34 0.33 -11.51 0.39
CA ARG A 34 1.29 -12.60 0.07
C ARG A 34 2.50 -12.10 -0.69
N ALA A 35 2.30 -11.21 -1.66
CA ALA A 35 3.39 -10.60 -2.42
C ALA A 35 4.28 -9.72 -1.54
N ALA A 36 3.69 -8.95 -0.62
CA ALA A 36 4.44 -8.15 0.35
C ALA A 36 5.28 -9.04 1.28
N ASP A 37 4.70 -10.12 1.81
CA ASP A 37 5.38 -11.09 2.67
C ASP A 37 6.57 -11.74 1.95
N ALA A 38 6.39 -12.18 0.70
CA ALA A 38 7.47 -12.75 -0.12
C ALA A 38 8.58 -11.74 -0.44
N ALA A 39 8.28 -10.43 -0.40
CA ALA A 39 9.23 -9.35 -0.69
C ALA A 39 9.99 -8.83 0.54
N GLY A 40 9.63 -9.30 1.75
CA GLY A 40 10.14 -8.82 3.04
C GLY A 40 9.76 -7.38 3.38
#